data_AF-A0A7Y2A548-F1
#
_entry.id   AF-A0A7Y2A548-F1
#
_cell.length_a   1.000
_cell.length_b   1.000
_cell.length_c   1.000
_cell.angle_alpha   90.00
_cell.angle_beta   90.00
_cell.angle_gamma   90.00
#
_symmetry.space_group_name_H-M   'P 1'
#
loop_
_entity.id
_entity.type
_entity.pdbx_description
1 polymer ?
#
loop_
_entity_poly.entity_id
_entity_poly.type
_entity_poly.pdbx_seq_one_letter_code
_entity_poly.pdbx_strand_id
1 'polypeptide(L)'
;MTISRRRFLGSAAAISLGFTGLGCARTGTTANRVSAERGFGPLVDDPEGIIALPEGFSYRIISRKGEEMSDGFFVPHRHDGMATFAGPDGLTILVRNHEATPSDEPVDGAFGADLGLLDRLDPSRLYDAGARGAPPPLGGTTTLVYDTSNQRLVSHHLSLAGTLVNCAGGPTPWGSWISCEEIVASAGGPLAKAHGYNFEVPARTSGPPVEPVPLKAMGRFMHEAVAVHPSSGIVFQTEDLTDGLFYRYLPDVPGELHRGGRLQALAVRGESGFDTRNFDGREVEPGVGLEVEWIDMDDVESPDDDLRYRGRDAGAAVFARG
;
A
#
# COMPACT_ATOMS: atom_id res chain seq x y z
N MET A 1 18.02 5.17 -29.89
CA MET A 1 16.72 4.61 -30.36
C MET A 1 15.88 5.76 -30.91
N THR A 2 15.42 5.68 -32.15
CA THR A 2 14.59 6.72 -32.78
C THR A 2 13.12 6.47 -32.45
N ILE A 3 12.55 7.28 -31.56
CA ILE A 3 11.10 7.26 -31.27
C ILE A 3 10.37 7.77 -32.50
N SER A 4 9.45 6.96 -33.07
CA SER A 4 8.66 7.39 -34.22
C SER A 4 7.62 8.43 -33.79
N ARG A 5 7.38 9.44 -34.63
CA ARG A 5 6.38 10.51 -34.39
C ARG A 5 4.99 9.96 -34.08
N ARG A 6 4.59 8.82 -34.67
CA ARG A 6 3.31 8.14 -34.37
C ARG A 6 3.27 7.56 -32.97
N ARG A 7 4.36 6.96 -32.49
CA ARG A 7 4.43 6.40 -31.14
C ARG A 7 4.45 7.51 -30.09
N PHE A 8 5.17 8.60 -30.34
CA PHE A 8 5.16 9.81 -29.49
C PHE A 8 3.77 10.45 -29.40
N LEU A 9 3.08 10.64 -30.53
CA LEU A 9 1.74 11.24 -30.55
C LEU A 9 0.67 10.33 -29.94
N GLY A 10 0.77 9.00 -30.13
CA GLY A 10 -0.12 8.03 -29.50
C GLY A 10 0.03 7.99 -27.98
N SER A 11 1.27 8.01 -27.47
CA SER A 11 1.55 8.07 -26.03
C SER A 11 1.17 9.43 -25.43
N ALA A 12 1.39 10.55 -26.14
CA ALA A 12 1.02 11.88 -25.67
C ALA A 12 -0.51 12.07 -25.54
N ALA A 13 -1.31 11.49 -26.44
CA ALA A 13 -2.77 11.54 -26.37
C ALA A 13 -3.31 10.77 -25.14
N ALA A 14 -2.73 9.60 -24.83
CA ALA A 14 -3.12 8.82 -23.64
C ALA A 14 -2.73 9.51 -22.32
N ILE A 15 -1.56 10.15 -22.27
CA ILE A 15 -1.10 10.92 -21.10
C ILE A 15 -1.98 12.17 -20.88
N SER A 16 -2.42 12.82 -21.95
CA SER A 16 -3.21 14.07 -21.86
C SER A 16 -4.62 13.86 -21.26
N LEU A 17 -5.23 12.69 -21.48
CA LEU A 17 -6.53 12.34 -20.91
C LEU A 17 -6.47 11.97 -19.43
N GLY A 18 -5.34 11.42 -18.96
CA GLY A 18 -5.11 11.13 -17.54
C GLY A 18 -4.96 12.38 -16.68
N PHE A 19 -4.41 13.47 -17.22
CA PHE A 19 -4.17 14.70 -16.47
C PHE A 19 -5.36 15.68 -16.43
N THR A 20 -6.36 15.54 -17.29
CA THR A 20 -7.56 16.38 -17.24
C THR A 20 -8.37 16.21 -15.94
N GLY A 21 -8.22 15.10 -15.21
CA GLY A 21 -8.84 14.89 -13.91
C GLY A 21 -8.19 15.69 -12.75
N LEU A 22 -6.91 16.04 -12.88
CA LEU A 22 -6.15 16.75 -11.83
C LEU A 22 -6.42 18.27 -11.79
N GLY A 23 -7.03 18.82 -12.85
CA GLY A 23 -7.39 20.24 -12.92
C GLY A 23 -8.54 20.66 -11.99
N CYS A 24 -9.34 19.70 -11.50
CA CYS A 24 -10.50 19.98 -10.64
C CYS A 24 -10.13 20.34 -9.19
N ALA A 25 -8.88 20.18 -8.77
CA ALA A 25 -8.44 20.45 -7.40
C ALA A 25 -8.13 21.94 -7.11
N ARG A 26 -8.11 22.82 -8.13
CA ARG A 26 -7.69 24.24 -7.98
C ARG A 26 -8.81 25.27 -8.00
N THR A 27 -10.04 24.86 -8.29
CA THR A 27 -11.20 25.76 -8.27
C THR A 27 -12.22 25.13 -7.35
N GLY A 28 -12.64 25.81 -6.29
CA GLY A 28 -13.68 25.38 -5.35
C GLY A 28 -15.08 25.21 -5.97
N THR A 29 -15.15 24.69 -7.19
CA THR A 29 -16.33 24.09 -7.78
C THR A 29 -16.64 22.83 -7.00
N THR A 30 -17.68 22.88 -6.17
CA THR A 30 -18.48 21.72 -5.77
C THR A 30 -18.53 20.76 -6.95
N ALA A 31 -18.15 19.49 -6.75
CA ALA A 31 -18.10 18.46 -7.78
C ALA A 31 -19.36 18.57 -8.67
N ASN A 32 -19.23 19.26 -9.81
CA ASN A 32 -20.26 19.29 -10.81
C ASN A 32 -20.44 17.83 -11.16
N ARG A 33 -21.63 17.29 -10.88
CA ARG A 33 -22.06 15.95 -11.27
C ARG A 33 -21.38 15.64 -12.60
N VAL A 34 -20.41 14.73 -12.59
CA VAL A 34 -19.82 14.23 -13.82
C VAL A 34 -21.02 13.79 -14.63
N SER A 35 -21.29 14.49 -15.74
CA SER A 35 -22.43 14.16 -16.58
C SER A 35 -22.36 12.67 -16.86
N ALA A 36 -23.41 11.93 -16.51
CA ALA A 36 -23.50 10.49 -16.77
C ALA A 36 -23.35 10.16 -18.27
N GLU A 37 -23.44 11.18 -19.14
CA GLU A 37 -23.17 11.06 -20.58
C GLU A 37 -21.68 10.97 -20.93
N ARG A 38 -20.75 11.13 -19.98
CA ARG A 38 -19.29 10.93 -20.17
C ARG A 38 -18.77 9.64 -19.50
N GLY A 39 -19.58 8.58 -19.48
CA GLY A 39 -19.16 7.24 -19.04
C GLY A 39 -18.77 6.33 -20.20
N PHE A 40 -18.20 5.16 -19.89
CA PHE A 40 -17.87 4.11 -20.87
C PHE A 40 -19.08 3.28 -21.36
N GLY A 41 -20.31 3.68 -21.00
CA GLY A 41 -21.52 2.90 -21.22
C GLY A 41 -21.90 2.01 -20.04
N PRO A 42 -23.04 1.28 -20.13
CA PRO A 42 -23.46 0.35 -19.09
C PRO A 42 -22.51 -0.86 -18.99
N LEU A 43 -22.46 -1.49 -17.83
CA LEU A 43 -21.74 -2.76 -17.66
C LEU A 43 -22.49 -3.87 -18.40
N VAL A 44 -21.73 -4.75 -19.05
CA VAL A 44 -22.22 -5.98 -19.65
C VAL A 44 -22.00 -7.10 -18.65
N ASP A 45 -23.02 -7.93 -18.43
CA ASP A 45 -22.93 -9.11 -17.56
C ASP A 45 -21.77 -10.00 -18.02
N ASP A 46 -20.88 -10.34 -17.08
CA ASP A 46 -19.76 -11.24 -17.32
C ASP A 46 -20.22 -12.70 -17.14
N PRO A 47 -20.15 -13.55 -18.18
CA PRO A 47 -20.58 -14.95 -18.08
C PRO A 47 -19.85 -15.73 -16.98
N GLU A 48 -18.60 -15.35 -16.69
CA GLU A 48 -17.78 -15.99 -15.66
C GLU A 48 -17.97 -15.37 -14.26
N GLY A 49 -18.74 -14.27 -14.16
CA GLY A 49 -19.06 -13.60 -12.90
C GLY A 49 -17.86 -12.99 -12.18
N ILE A 50 -16.77 -12.67 -12.90
CA ILE A 50 -15.53 -12.12 -12.32
C ILE A 50 -15.57 -10.60 -12.31
N ILE A 51 -15.74 -9.97 -13.48
CA ILE A 51 -15.80 -8.51 -13.61
C ILE A 51 -16.68 -8.10 -14.79
N ALA A 52 -17.83 -7.49 -14.48
CA ALA A 52 -18.68 -6.87 -15.49
C ALA A 52 -18.01 -5.59 -16.01
N LEU A 53 -17.85 -5.49 -17.33
CA LEU A 53 -17.18 -4.36 -17.99
C LEU A 53 -18.08 -3.74 -19.07
N PRO A 54 -17.90 -2.46 -19.42
CA PRO A 54 -18.61 -1.86 -20.53
C PRO A 54 -18.26 -2.50 -21.88
N GLU A 55 -19.13 -2.32 -22.88
CA GLU A 55 -18.88 -2.81 -24.24
C GLU A 55 -17.53 -2.29 -24.79
N GLY A 56 -16.76 -3.18 -25.41
CA GLY A 56 -15.43 -2.87 -25.95
C GLY A 56 -14.27 -3.01 -24.96
N PHE A 57 -14.56 -3.23 -23.67
CA PHE A 57 -13.55 -3.57 -22.68
C PHE A 57 -13.43 -5.09 -22.52
N SER A 58 -12.25 -5.53 -22.09
CA SER A 58 -11.98 -6.93 -21.76
C SER A 58 -10.97 -7.00 -20.62
N TYR A 59 -10.94 -8.13 -19.92
CA TYR A 59 -9.96 -8.40 -18.87
C TYR A 59 -9.18 -9.68 -19.16
N ARG A 60 -8.04 -9.81 -18.49
CA ARG A 60 -7.27 -11.05 -18.44
C ARG A 60 -6.90 -11.34 -16.99
N ILE A 61 -7.16 -12.56 -16.55
CA ILE A 61 -6.68 -13.02 -15.25
C ILE A 61 -5.20 -13.38 -15.41
N ILE A 62 -4.35 -12.67 -14.68
CA ILE A 62 -2.89 -12.82 -14.73
C ILE A 62 -2.32 -13.59 -13.53
N SER A 63 -3.12 -13.83 -12.48
CA SER A 63 -2.71 -14.56 -11.28
C SER A 63 -3.94 -14.92 -10.45
N ARG A 64 -3.97 -16.12 -9.87
CA ARG A 64 -4.96 -16.56 -8.87
C ARG A 64 -4.27 -17.14 -7.64
N LYS A 65 -4.91 -16.99 -6.48
CA LYS A 65 -4.54 -17.68 -5.24
C LYS A 65 -4.27 -19.16 -5.52
N GLY A 66 -3.19 -19.69 -4.94
CA GLY A 66 -2.87 -21.12 -4.97
C GLY A 66 -2.27 -21.61 -6.29
N GLU A 67 -2.14 -20.76 -7.30
CA GLU A 67 -1.30 -21.07 -8.47
C GLU A 67 0.17 -21.13 -8.03
N GLU A 68 0.94 -22.04 -8.63
CA GLU A 68 2.39 -22.10 -8.42
C GLU A 68 3.06 -20.94 -9.17
N MET A 69 3.88 -20.17 -8.45
CA MET A 69 4.69 -19.06 -8.96
C MET A 69 5.98 -19.58 -9.61
N SER A 70 6.69 -18.70 -10.31
CA SER A 70 7.92 -19.07 -11.04
C SER A 70 9.09 -19.46 -10.14
N ASP A 71 9.05 -19.09 -8.86
CA ASP A 71 9.99 -19.50 -7.82
C ASP A 71 9.57 -20.80 -7.11
N GLY A 72 8.44 -21.39 -7.49
CA GLY A 72 7.91 -22.63 -6.95
C GLY A 72 7.24 -22.49 -5.58
N PHE A 73 6.93 -21.28 -5.13
CA PHE A 73 5.98 -21.03 -4.03
C PHE A 73 4.56 -20.87 -4.58
N PHE A 74 3.55 -20.82 -3.71
CA PHE A 74 2.17 -20.55 -4.12
C PHE A 74 1.81 -19.08 -4.04
N VAL A 75 0.87 -18.64 -4.88
CA VAL A 75 0.28 -17.31 -4.77
C VAL A 75 -0.57 -17.21 -3.49
N PRO A 76 -0.24 -16.34 -2.51
CA PRO A 76 -1.08 -16.17 -1.33
C PRO A 76 -2.43 -15.51 -1.68
N HIS A 77 -3.41 -15.62 -0.79
CA HIS A 77 -4.75 -15.03 -1.02
C HIS A 77 -4.80 -13.52 -0.74
N ARG A 78 -6.02 -12.95 -0.67
CA ARG A 78 -6.28 -11.55 -0.26
C ARG A 78 -5.35 -10.54 -0.95
N HIS A 79 -5.37 -10.58 -2.27
CA HIS A 79 -4.65 -9.60 -3.09
C HIS A 79 -5.15 -8.20 -2.77
N ASP A 80 -4.24 -7.31 -2.40
CA ASP A 80 -4.59 -5.96 -1.99
C ASP A 80 -3.73 -4.90 -2.70
N GLY A 81 -3.40 -3.80 -2.03
CA GLY A 81 -2.63 -2.67 -2.52
C GLY A 81 -1.44 -3.06 -3.38
N MET A 82 -1.31 -2.37 -4.51
CA MET A 82 -0.31 -2.71 -5.51
C MET A 82 0.04 -1.52 -6.38
N ALA A 83 1.26 -1.52 -6.91
CA ALA A 83 1.72 -0.52 -7.86
C ALA A 83 2.53 -1.14 -8.99
N THR A 84 2.48 -0.49 -10.15
CA THR A 84 3.30 -0.85 -11.31
C THR A 84 4.53 0.03 -11.42
N PHE A 85 5.62 -0.57 -11.86
CA PHE A 85 6.93 0.04 -12.06
C PHE A 85 7.44 -0.32 -13.46
N ALA A 86 8.25 0.56 -14.04
CA ALA A 86 8.91 0.29 -15.31
C ALA A 86 9.95 -0.82 -15.12
N GLY A 87 9.84 -1.89 -15.91
CA GLY A 87 10.82 -2.95 -16.01
C GLY A 87 11.75 -2.79 -17.21
N PRO A 88 12.79 -3.64 -17.31
CA PRO A 88 13.67 -3.67 -18.49
C PRO A 88 12.89 -4.04 -19.75
N ASP A 89 13.40 -3.61 -20.91
CA ASP A 89 12.85 -3.94 -22.24
C ASP A 89 11.36 -3.63 -22.44
N GLY A 90 10.83 -2.67 -21.66
CA GLY A 90 9.42 -2.27 -21.72
C GLY A 90 8.47 -3.21 -20.98
N LEU A 91 9.01 -4.13 -20.15
CA LEU A 91 8.23 -4.92 -19.21
C LEU A 91 7.63 -4.03 -18.11
N THR A 92 6.59 -4.52 -17.46
CA THR A 92 5.94 -3.90 -16.31
C THR A 92 6.14 -4.80 -15.10
N ILE A 93 6.66 -4.23 -14.01
CA ILE A 93 6.78 -4.94 -12.72
C ILE A 93 5.59 -4.50 -11.86
N LEU A 94 4.85 -5.43 -11.29
CA LEU A 94 3.75 -5.18 -10.36
C LEU A 94 4.11 -5.79 -9.01
N VAL A 95 4.26 -4.96 -7.98
CA VAL A 95 4.40 -5.43 -6.59
C VAL A 95 3.02 -5.37 -5.95
N ARG A 96 2.57 -6.48 -5.36
CA ARG A 96 1.21 -6.66 -4.84
C ARG A 96 1.23 -7.21 -3.42
N ASN A 97 0.46 -6.57 -2.54
CA ASN A 97 0.26 -7.01 -1.17
C ASN A 97 -0.65 -8.23 -1.05
N HIS A 98 -0.52 -8.89 0.10
CA HIS A 98 -1.36 -9.98 0.55
C HIS A 98 -1.83 -9.69 1.99
N GLU A 99 -3.09 -9.32 2.13
CA GLU A 99 -3.72 -8.88 3.39
C GLU A 99 -4.09 -10.06 4.30
N ALA A 100 -3.20 -11.05 4.41
CA ALA A 100 -3.45 -12.23 5.24
C ALA A 100 -3.43 -11.86 6.73
N THR A 101 -4.47 -12.30 7.40
CA THR A 101 -4.78 -12.10 8.82
C THR A 101 -4.24 -13.24 9.68
N PRO A 102 -4.14 -13.06 11.02
CA PRO A 102 -3.74 -14.14 11.92
C PRO A 102 -4.68 -15.36 11.94
N SER A 103 -5.90 -15.23 11.40
CA SER A 103 -6.88 -16.32 11.32
C SER A 103 -6.82 -17.13 10.02
N ASP A 104 -6.00 -16.72 9.06
CA ASP A 104 -5.89 -17.44 7.79
C ASP A 104 -5.02 -18.70 7.93
N GLU A 105 -5.34 -19.73 7.14
CA GLU A 105 -4.77 -21.07 7.29
C GLU A 105 -3.55 -21.25 6.36
N PRO A 106 -2.62 -22.20 6.62
CA PRO A 106 -1.44 -22.42 5.78
C PRO A 106 -1.69 -22.52 4.27
N VAL A 107 -2.84 -23.07 3.86
CA VAL A 107 -3.27 -23.20 2.45
C VAL A 107 -3.50 -21.84 1.75
N ASP A 108 -3.66 -20.78 2.53
CA ASP A 108 -3.83 -19.41 2.07
C ASP A 108 -2.52 -18.69 1.80
N GLY A 109 -1.40 -19.23 2.30
CA GLY A 109 -0.07 -18.63 2.20
C GLY A 109 0.80 -19.18 1.07
N ALA A 110 2.02 -18.66 0.99
CA ALA A 110 2.99 -19.05 -0.03
C ALA A 110 3.58 -20.46 0.14
N PHE A 111 3.48 -21.02 1.35
CA PHE A 111 4.26 -22.20 1.75
C PHE A 111 3.53 -23.54 1.60
N GLY A 112 2.29 -23.52 1.12
CA GLY A 112 1.44 -24.71 0.94
C GLY A 112 0.68 -25.10 2.21
N ALA A 113 -0.33 -25.97 2.04
CA ALA A 113 -1.26 -26.35 3.10
C ALA A 113 -0.62 -27.06 4.31
N ASP A 114 0.55 -27.67 4.12
CA ASP A 114 1.36 -28.34 5.15
C ASP A 114 2.61 -27.54 5.53
N LEU A 115 2.78 -26.32 5.00
CA LEU A 115 3.97 -25.50 5.11
C LEU A 115 5.25 -26.17 4.59
N GLY A 116 5.13 -27.20 3.74
CA GLY A 116 6.26 -27.99 3.26
C GLY A 116 7.28 -27.21 2.42
N LEU A 117 6.94 -26.00 1.97
CA LEU A 117 7.87 -25.12 1.27
C LEU A 117 8.60 -24.13 2.18
N LEU A 118 8.27 -24.05 3.48
CA LEU A 118 8.85 -23.06 4.39
C LEU A 118 10.39 -23.18 4.48
N ASP A 119 10.91 -24.41 4.54
CA ASP A 119 12.35 -24.70 4.61
C ASP A 119 13.13 -24.30 3.33
N ARG A 120 12.42 -23.97 2.24
CA ARG A 120 13.04 -23.44 1.01
C ARG A 120 13.38 -21.95 1.11
N LEU A 121 12.80 -21.25 2.08
CA LEU A 121 13.07 -19.83 2.33
C LEU A 121 14.17 -19.69 3.38
N ASP A 122 15.18 -18.87 3.10
CA ASP A 122 16.16 -18.48 4.10
C ASP A 122 15.44 -17.80 5.27
N PRO A 123 15.57 -18.27 6.53
CA PRO A 123 14.91 -17.68 7.69
C PRO A 123 15.18 -16.18 7.85
N SER A 124 16.31 -15.66 7.33
CA SER A 124 16.60 -14.22 7.36
C SER A 124 15.68 -13.38 6.46
N ARG A 125 14.86 -14.04 5.61
CA ARG A 125 13.90 -13.42 4.69
C ARG A 125 12.46 -13.46 5.21
N LEU A 126 12.26 -13.99 6.42
CA LEU A 126 10.99 -13.93 7.14
C LEU A 126 11.06 -12.83 8.18
N TYR A 127 10.06 -11.95 8.18
CA TYR A 127 9.96 -10.94 9.24
C TYR A 127 9.71 -11.66 10.57
N ASP A 128 8.56 -12.29 10.72
CA ASP A 128 8.24 -13.14 11.86
C ASP A 128 8.23 -14.61 11.42
N ALA A 129 8.93 -15.46 12.17
CA ALA A 129 8.98 -16.90 11.95
C ALA A 129 7.85 -17.67 12.67
N GLY A 130 7.01 -16.95 13.43
CA GLY A 130 6.09 -17.51 14.40
C GLY A 130 6.78 -17.84 15.72
N ALA A 131 5.99 -18.00 16.77
CA ALA A 131 6.44 -18.40 18.09
C ALA A 131 5.53 -19.47 18.69
N ARG A 132 6.06 -20.23 19.65
CA ARG A 132 5.30 -21.22 20.45
C ARG A 132 4.61 -22.29 19.61
N GLY A 133 5.21 -22.67 18.48
CA GLY A 133 4.67 -23.67 17.57
C GLY A 133 3.59 -23.15 16.61
N ALA A 134 3.27 -21.85 16.66
CA ALA A 134 2.50 -21.20 15.61
C ALA A 134 3.35 -21.02 14.34
N PRO A 135 2.74 -21.10 13.16
CA PRO A 135 3.44 -20.85 11.90
C PRO A 135 3.77 -19.36 11.73
N PRO A 136 4.66 -19.01 10.78
CA PRO A 136 4.89 -17.62 10.41
C PRO A 136 3.61 -16.99 9.86
N PRO A 137 3.43 -15.67 10.02
CA PRO A 137 2.43 -14.91 9.28
C PRO A 137 2.49 -15.14 7.77
N LEU A 138 1.31 -15.14 7.14
CA LEU A 138 1.13 -15.48 5.73
C LEU A 138 1.01 -14.27 4.80
N GLY A 139 1.13 -13.06 5.35
CA GLY A 139 1.09 -11.82 4.57
C GLY A 139 2.41 -11.58 3.84
N GLY A 140 2.50 -10.41 3.23
CA GLY A 140 3.68 -9.92 2.54
C GLY A 140 3.34 -9.44 1.14
N THR A 141 4.26 -9.64 0.22
CA THR A 141 4.09 -9.23 -1.17
C THR A 141 4.54 -10.30 -2.15
N THR A 142 3.91 -10.30 -3.32
CA THR A 142 4.45 -10.97 -4.49
C THR A 142 4.70 -9.96 -5.60
N THR A 143 5.63 -10.28 -6.49
CA THR A 143 6.01 -9.45 -7.63
C THR A 143 5.76 -10.19 -8.94
N LEU A 144 4.96 -9.58 -9.81
CA LEU A 144 4.66 -10.06 -11.15
C LEU A 144 5.47 -9.26 -12.17
N VAL A 145 6.08 -9.94 -13.13
CA VAL A 145 6.68 -9.30 -14.30
C VAL A 145 5.77 -9.58 -15.48
N TYR A 146 5.23 -8.53 -16.08
CA TYR A 146 4.24 -8.60 -17.14
C TYR A 146 4.75 -7.96 -18.43
N ASP A 147 4.57 -8.67 -19.54
CA ASP A 147 4.81 -8.15 -20.87
C ASP A 147 3.51 -7.53 -21.39
N THR A 148 3.39 -6.22 -21.16
CA THR A 148 2.19 -5.45 -21.54
C THR A 148 1.99 -5.40 -23.05
N SER A 149 3.06 -5.54 -23.85
CA SER A 149 2.96 -5.52 -25.32
C SER A 149 2.35 -6.81 -25.86
N ASN A 150 2.70 -7.95 -25.29
CA ASN A 150 2.18 -9.27 -25.69
C ASN A 150 1.07 -9.80 -24.77
N GLN A 151 0.67 -9.01 -23.77
CA GLN A 151 -0.35 -9.33 -22.78
C GLN A 151 -0.15 -10.69 -22.10
N ARG A 152 1.05 -10.94 -21.58
CA ARG A 152 1.40 -12.21 -20.91
C ARG A 152 2.23 -11.99 -19.66
N LEU A 153 2.01 -12.85 -18.67
CA LEU A 153 2.87 -12.95 -17.51
C LEU A 153 4.22 -13.57 -17.91
N VAL A 154 5.31 -12.94 -17.48
CA VAL A 154 6.68 -13.41 -17.71
C VAL A 154 7.19 -14.19 -16.51
N SER A 155 6.99 -13.65 -15.30
CA SER A 155 7.31 -14.34 -14.05
C SER A 155 6.45 -13.82 -12.91
N HIS A 156 6.37 -14.61 -11.84
CA HIS A 156 5.74 -14.26 -10.56
C HIS A 156 6.59 -14.86 -9.45
N HIS A 157 6.88 -14.09 -8.40
CA HIS A 157 7.68 -14.56 -7.27
C HIS A 157 7.28 -13.88 -5.96
N LEU A 158 7.61 -14.50 -4.83
CA LEU A 158 7.48 -13.93 -3.49
C LEU A 158 8.51 -12.81 -3.30
N SER A 159 8.08 -11.66 -2.79
CA SER A 159 8.93 -10.47 -2.64
C SER A 159 9.05 -9.92 -1.21
N LEU A 160 8.10 -10.23 -0.32
CA LEU A 160 8.15 -9.98 1.13
C LEU A 160 7.39 -11.10 1.84
N ALA A 161 7.85 -11.54 3.01
CA ALA A 161 7.24 -12.64 3.75
C ALA A 161 7.33 -12.47 5.28
N GLY A 162 6.41 -13.11 6.00
CA GLY A 162 6.38 -13.13 7.46
C GLY A 162 5.76 -11.87 8.09
N THR A 163 5.04 -11.06 7.31
CA THR A 163 4.29 -9.87 7.75
C THR A 163 2.79 -10.18 7.83
N LEU A 164 2.01 -9.28 8.44
CA LEU A 164 0.57 -9.46 8.69
C LEU A 164 -0.25 -8.32 8.10
N VAL A 165 -1.42 -8.66 7.58
CA VAL A 165 -2.46 -7.69 7.14
C VAL A 165 -1.85 -6.60 6.26
N ASN A 166 -1.07 -7.01 5.25
CA ASN A 166 -0.52 -6.08 4.29
C ASN A 166 -1.67 -5.52 3.44
N CYS A 167 -2.20 -4.35 3.81
CA CYS A 167 -3.38 -3.75 3.19
C CYS A 167 -2.97 -2.95 1.94
N ALA A 168 -2.99 -1.62 2.03
CA ALA A 168 -2.52 -0.75 0.97
C ALA A 168 -1.02 -0.42 1.09
N GLY A 169 -0.62 0.78 0.69
CA GLY A 169 0.78 1.16 0.61
C GLY A 169 1.00 2.31 -0.33
N GLY A 170 2.21 2.41 -0.88
CA GLY A 170 2.51 3.43 -1.86
C GLY A 170 3.81 3.24 -2.63
N PRO A 171 3.87 3.62 -3.92
CA PRO A 171 5.10 3.59 -4.69
C PRO A 171 6.03 4.72 -4.27
N THR A 172 7.33 4.44 -4.25
CA THR A 172 8.36 5.44 -4.05
C THR A 172 8.88 5.97 -5.40
N PRO A 173 9.35 7.22 -5.46
CA PRO A 173 9.99 7.79 -6.65
C PRO A 173 11.26 7.05 -7.09
N TRP A 174 11.90 6.30 -6.19
CA TRP A 174 13.15 5.57 -6.45
C TRP A 174 12.93 4.10 -6.81
N GLY A 175 11.68 3.67 -7.05
CA GLY A 175 11.39 2.37 -7.64
C GLY A 175 11.20 1.24 -6.63
N SER A 176 10.57 1.53 -5.49
CA SER A 176 10.13 0.53 -4.51
C SER A 176 8.65 0.72 -4.16
N TRP A 177 8.05 -0.30 -3.58
CA TRP A 177 6.72 -0.29 -2.98
C TRP A 177 6.89 -0.28 -1.46
N ILE A 178 6.18 0.60 -0.77
CA ILE A 178 6.03 0.54 0.69
C ILE A 178 4.76 -0.25 0.98
N SER A 179 4.92 -1.42 1.58
CA SER A 179 3.81 -2.28 2.05
C SER A 179 3.47 -1.92 3.49
N CYS A 180 2.18 -1.76 3.79
CA CYS A 180 1.68 -1.33 5.08
C CYS A 180 0.99 -2.46 5.85
N GLU A 181 1.40 -2.73 7.09
CA GLU A 181 0.64 -3.61 7.98
C GLU A 181 -0.50 -2.83 8.66
N GLU A 182 -1.75 -3.18 8.33
CA GLU A 182 -2.97 -2.60 8.92
C GLU A 182 -3.34 -3.37 10.22
N ILE A 183 -2.38 -3.52 11.14
CA ILE A 183 -2.59 -4.23 12.40
C ILE A 183 -1.58 -3.81 13.45
N VAL A 184 -1.98 -3.72 14.72
CA VAL A 184 -1.04 -3.57 15.83
C VAL A 184 -1.05 -4.85 16.66
N ALA A 185 -0.01 -5.66 16.53
CA ALA A 185 0.12 -6.92 17.29
C ALA A 185 1.44 -6.98 18.06
N SER A 186 1.39 -7.48 19.29
CA SER A 186 2.55 -7.56 20.18
C SER A 186 3.21 -8.93 20.13
N ALA A 187 4.53 -8.96 20.32
CA ALA A 187 5.29 -10.20 20.43
C ALA A 187 4.94 -10.97 21.72
N GLY A 188 5.27 -12.27 21.75
CA GLY A 188 5.26 -13.09 22.97
C GLY A 188 4.13 -14.12 23.04
N GLY A 189 3.12 -13.99 22.18
CA GLY A 189 2.09 -14.99 21.92
C GLY A 189 2.47 -15.93 20.76
N PRO A 190 1.63 -16.06 19.72
CA PRO A 190 1.96 -16.82 18.50
C PRO A 190 2.98 -16.08 17.60
N LEU A 191 3.26 -14.82 17.89
CA LEU A 191 4.18 -13.95 17.15
C LEU A 191 5.51 -13.82 17.89
N ALA A 192 6.62 -13.96 17.17
CA ALA A 192 7.96 -13.74 17.70
C ALA A 192 8.37 -12.25 17.67
N LYS A 193 7.73 -11.45 16.82
CA LYS A 193 7.97 -10.01 16.65
C LYS A 193 6.68 -9.22 16.85
N ALA A 194 6.85 -7.92 17.09
CA ALA A 194 5.73 -6.98 17.07
C ALA A 194 5.42 -6.57 15.62
N HIS A 195 4.16 -6.30 15.33
CA HIS A 195 3.66 -5.87 14.02
C HIS A 195 2.98 -4.51 14.09
N GLY A 196 2.70 -3.94 12.92
CA GLY A 196 2.17 -2.60 12.70
C GLY A 196 3.18 -1.66 12.07
N TYR A 197 4.04 -2.19 11.20
CA TYR A 197 5.10 -1.43 10.56
C TYR A 197 4.97 -1.44 9.05
N ASN A 198 5.63 -0.48 8.41
CA ASN A 198 5.79 -0.44 6.97
C ASN A 198 7.08 -1.16 6.53
N PHE A 199 7.07 -1.72 5.33
CA PHE A 199 8.20 -2.45 4.75
C PHE A 199 8.48 -1.99 3.32
N GLU A 200 9.74 -1.74 3.01
CA GLU A 200 10.16 -1.32 1.67
C GLU A 200 10.52 -2.54 0.78
N VAL A 201 9.87 -2.63 -0.38
CA VAL A 201 10.04 -3.72 -1.35
C VAL A 201 10.46 -3.15 -2.71
N PRO A 202 11.75 -3.22 -3.09
CA PRO A 202 12.21 -2.76 -4.39
C PRO A 202 11.55 -3.52 -5.54
N ALA A 203 11.15 -2.81 -6.59
CA ALA A 203 10.56 -3.41 -7.78
C ALA A 203 11.63 -4.10 -8.63
N ARG A 204 11.79 -5.41 -8.43
CA ARG A 204 12.79 -6.24 -9.12
C ARG A 204 12.11 -7.27 -10.01
N THR A 205 12.77 -7.66 -11.11
CA THR A 205 12.24 -8.70 -12.01
C THR A 205 12.44 -10.12 -11.49
N SER A 206 13.37 -10.29 -10.56
CA SER A 206 13.74 -11.57 -9.96
C SER A 206 14.53 -11.36 -8.66
N GLY A 207 14.71 -12.45 -7.93
CA GLY A 207 15.49 -12.49 -6.69
C GLY A 207 14.69 -13.12 -5.56
N PRO A 208 15.33 -13.41 -4.41
CA PRO A 208 14.60 -13.83 -3.22
C PRO A 208 13.72 -12.68 -2.69
N PRO A 209 12.79 -12.98 -1.77
CA PRO A 209 12.15 -11.96 -0.95
C PRO A 209 13.18 -11.01 -0.33
N VAL A 210 12.77 -9.77 -0.08
CA VAL A 210 13.65 -8.78 0.55
C VAL A 210 14.07 -9.23 1.95
N GLU A 211 15.13 -8.62 2.47
CA GLU A 211 15.33 -8.65 3.92
C GLU A 211 14.23 -7.78 4.55
N PRO A 212 13.38 -8.32 5.42
CA PRO A 212 12.21 -7.62 5.91
C PRO A 212 12.58 -6.72 7.09
N VAL A 213 13.13 -5.56 6.77
CA VAL A 213 13.50 -4.53 7.76
C VAL A 213 12.28 -3.62 7.99
N PRO A 214 11.67 -3.61 9.20
CA PRO A 214 10.54 -2.73 9.47
C PRO A 214 10.99 -1.27 9.54
N LEU A 215 10.24 -0.36 8.92
CA LEU A 215 10.46 1.08 8.93
C LEU A 215 9.94 1.70 10.23
N LYS A 216 10.53 1.30 11.34
CA LYS A 216 10.10 1.64 12.71
C LYS A 216 9.89 3.14 12.99
N ALA A 217 10.78 3.99 12.46
CA ALA A 217 10.68 5.44 12.65
C ALA A 217 9.45 6.07 11.95
N MET A 218 8.78 5.33 11.07
CA MET A 218 7.51 5.73 10.45
C MET A 218 6.30 5.49 11.39
N GLY A 219 6.52 4.88 12.55
CA GLY A 219 5.53 4.66 13.60
C GLY A 219 4.92 3.26 13.56
N ARG A 220 4.33 2.87 14.70
CA ARG A 220 3.61 1.62 14.90
C ARG A 220 2.14 1.90 15.14
N PHE A 221 1.31 1.63 14.12
CA PHE A 221 -0.15 1.81 14.14
C PHE A 221 -0.77 0.99 12.98
N MET A 222 -2.09 1.07 12.79
CA MET A 222 -2.79 0.40 11.68
C MET A 222 -2.60 1.19 10.37
N HIS A 223 -1.48 0.97 9.69
CA HIS A 223 -1.15 1.70 8.46
C HIS A 223 -2.03 1.25 7.31
N GLU A 224 -2.66 2.20 6.61
CA GLU A 224 -3.42 1.92 5.39
C GLU A 224 -2.53 2.19 4.16
N ALA A 225 -2.37 3.46 3.78
CA ALA A 225 -1.64 3.84 2.58
C ALA A 225 -0.53 4.85 2.87
N VAL A 226 0.42 4.95 1.93
CA VAL A 226 1.42 6.01 1.95
C VAL A 226 1.51 6.77 0.63
N ALA A 227 1.86 8.05 0.72
CA ALA A 227 2.14 8.88 -0.44
C ALA A 227 3.47 9.61 -0.26
N VAL A 228 4.43 9.34 -1.14
CA VAL A 228 5.75 9.96 -1.09
C VAL A 228 5.76 11.23 -1.92
N HIS A 229 6.10 12.37 -1.31
CA HIS A 229 6.34 13.61 -2.02
C HIS A 229 7.68 13.56 -2.76
N PRO A 230 7.72 13.56 -4.10
CA PRO A 230 8.92 13.14 -4.83
C PRO A 230 10.15 14.02 -4.63
N SER A 231 9.98 15.32 -4.39
CA SER A 231 11.11 16.25 -4.29
C SER A 231 11.71 16.33 -2.89
N SER A 232 10.92 16.10 -1.84
CA SER A 232 11.42 16.17 -0.45
C SER A 232 11.63 14.80 0.19
N GLY A 233 11.04 13.73 -0.37
CA GLY A 233 11.05 12.39 0.24
C GLY A 233 10.14 12.26 1.46
N ILE A 234 9.33 13.27 1.78
CA ILE A 234 8.34 13.19 2.87
C ILE A 234 7.32 12.11 2.51
N VAL A 235 7.01 11.24 3.47
CA VAL A 235 6.04 10.16 3.30
C VAL A 235 4.80 10.49 4.11
N PHE A 236 3.69 10.81 3.45
CA PHE A 236 2.38 10.94 4.11
C PHE A 236 1.81 9.56 4.38
N GLN A 237 1.20 9.36 5.54
CA GLN A 237 0.71 8.06 6.00
C GLN A 237 -0.66 8.22 6.63
N THR A 238 -1.47 7.19 6.47
CA THR A 238 -2.84 7.18 6.98
C THR A 238 -3.06 5.99 7.93
N GLU A 239 -4.09 6.11 8.77
CA GLU A 239 -4.42 5.14 9.82
C GLU A 239 -5.91 4.76 9.70
N ASP A 240 -6.21 3.50 9.36
CA ASP A 240 -7.60 3.03 9.18
C ASP A 240 -8.25 2.68 10.53
N LEU A 241 -8.44 3.72 11.33
CA LEU A 241 -9.25 3.69 12.54
C LEU A 241 -10.25 4.84 12.52
N THR A 242 -11.39 4.64 13.19
CA THR A 242 -12.44 5.67 13.27
C THR A 242 -12.05 6.88 14.11
N ASP A 243 -10.95 6.77 14.86
CA ASP A 243 -10.32 7.80 15.69
C ASP A 243 -8.82 7.97 15.37
N GLY A 244 -8.39 7.59 14.17
CA GLY A 244 -7.00 7.69 13.71
C GLY A 244 -6.53 9.13 13.47
N LEU A 245 -5.23 9.28 13.18
CA LEU A 245 -4.64 10.56 12.76
C LEU A 245 -4.11 10.49 11.32
N PHE A 246 -3.78 11.66 10.77
CA PHE A 246 -3.05 11.77 9.51
C PHE A 246 -1.60 12.17 9.77
N TYR A 247 -0.66 11.38 9.27
CA TYR A 247 0.76 11.53 9.59
C TYR A 247 1.60 11.95 8.37
N ARG A 248 2.78 12.49 8.65
CA ARG A 248 3.88 12.56 7.69
C ARG A 248 5.20 12.16 8.35
N TYR A 249 6.01 11.40 7.64
CA TYR A 249 7.36 11.02 8.02
C TYR A 249 8.37 11.83 7.22
N LEU A 250 9.29 12.49 7.91
CA LEU A 250 10.40 13.25 7.37
C LEU A 250 11.67 12.39 7.50
N PRO A 251 12.12 11.70 6.45
CA PRO A 251 13.35 10.91 6.54
C PRO A 251 14.55 11.83 6.74
N ASP A 252 15.53 11.39 7.54
CA ASP A 252 16.79 12.12 7.71
C ASP A 252 17.60 12.19 6.41
N VAL A 253 17.45 11.17 5.57
CA VAL A 253 18.02 11.11 4.22
C VAL A 253 16.89 10.73 3.23
N PRO A 254 16.44 11.68 2.38
CA PRO A 254 15.42 11.39 1.37
C PRO A 254 15.80 10.19 0.49
N GLY A 255 14.90 9.22 0.38
CA GLY A 255 15.14 7.97 -0.38
C GLY A 255 15.78 6.83 0.42
N GLU A 256 16.23 7.08 1.66
CA GLU A 256 16.84 6.07 2.53
C GLU A 256 16.02 5.95 3.83
N LEU A 257 14.76 5.48 3.73
CA LEU A 257 13.79 5.51 4.83
C LEU A 257 14.25 4.78 6.10
N HIS A 258 15.05 3.73 5.95
CA HIS A 258 15.62 2.92 7.03
C HIS A 258 16.62 3.66 7.90
N ARG A 259 17.11 4.84 7.48
CA ARG A 259 18.09 5.63 8.25
C ARG A 259 17.48 6.45 9.38
N GLY A 260 16.17 6.36 9.56
CA GLY A 260 15.46 7.14 10.56
C GLY A 260 15.00 8.48 10.02
N GLY A 261 14.31 9.21 10.90
CA GLY A 261 13.60 10.43 10.57
C GLY A 261 12.67 10.83 11.69
N ARG A 262 11.78 11.78 11.42
CA ARG A 262 10.76 12.26 12.37
C ARG A 262 9.37 12.00 11.84
N LEU A 263 8.52 11.42 12.68
CA LEU A 263 7.09 11.30 12.42
C LEU A 263 6.38 12.54 12.97
N GLN A 264 5.42 13.05 12.23
CA GLN A 264 4.59 14.17 12.63
C GLN A 264 3.11 13.87 12.37
N ALA A 265 2.23 14.38 13.21
CA ALA A 265 0.78 14.33 13.00
C ALA A 265 0.24 15.71 12.57
N LEU A 266 -0.77 15.70 11.70
CA LEU A 266 -1.42 16.91 11.20
C LEU A 266 -2.33 17.52 12.27
N ALA A 267 -2.26 18.84 12.45
CA ALA A 267 -3.12 19.60 13.34
C ALA A 267 -3.77 20.77 12.59
N VAL A 268 -4.96 21.19 13.04
CA VAL A 268 -5.60 22.43 12.56
C VAL A 268 -5.13 23.57 13.43
N ARG A 269 -4.54 24.60 12.81
CA ARG A 269 -3.94 25.73 13.54
C ARG A 269 -5.01 26.44 14.37
N GLY A 270 -4.76 26.56 15.67
CA GLY A 270 -5.65 27.25 16.61
C GLY A 270 -6.79 26.38 17.17
N GLU A 271 -6.95 25.15 16.69
CA GLU A 271 -8.00 24.21 17.11
C GLU A 271 -7.36 22.89 17.58
N SER A 272 -6.97 22.84 18.86
CA SER A 272 -6.29 21.69 19.44
C SER A 272 -7.20 20.47 19.49
N GLY A 273 -6.78 19.35 18.89
CA GLY A 273 -7.54 18.10 18.92
C GLY A 273 -8.78 18.14 18.03
N PHE A 274 -8.77 19.01 17.01
CA PHE A 274 -9.91 19.25 16.13
C PHE A 274 -10.44 17.96 15.50
N ASP A 275 -11.75 17.73 15.60
CA ASP A 275 -12.40 16.55 15.07
C ASP A 275 -12.88 16.81 13.64
N THR A 276 -12.20 16.22 12.66
CA THR A 276 -12.56 16.41 11.24
C THR A 276 -13.70 15.50 10.78
N ARG A 277 -14.15 14.57 11.65
CA ARG A 277 -15.13 13.54 11.31
C ARG A 277 -16.51 14.16 11.20
N ASN A 278 -17.37 13.49 10.44
CA ASN A 278 -18.71 13.98 10.14
C ASN A 278 -19.84 13.05 10.62
N PHE A 279 -19.59 12.25 11.66
CA PHE A 279 -20.53 11.24 12.16
C PHE A 279 -21.75 11.84 12.85
N ASP A 280 -21.54 12.80 13.76
CA ASP A 280 -22.61 13.42 14.57
C ASP A 280 -23.01 14.82 14.08
N GLY A 281 -22.37 15.29 13.00
CA GLY A 281 -22.53 16.63 12.45
C GLY A 281 -21.35 16.98 11.56
N ARG A 282 -21.44 18.03 10.75
CA ARG A 282 -20.35 18.48 9.88
C ARG A 282 -19.81 19.80 10.39
N GLU A 283 -18.60 19.79 10.95
CA GLU A 283 -17.91 21.01 11.39
C GLU A 283 -17.07 21.64 10.26
N VAL A 284 -16.62 20.82 9.31
CA VAL A 284 -15.86 21.28 8.12
C VAL A 284 -16.74 21.23 6.87
N GLU A 285 -17.04 22.40 6.31
CA GLU A 285 -17.80 22.49 5.06
C GLU A 285 -16.94 22.12 3.83
N PRO A 286 -17.51 21.42 2.81
CA PRO A 286 -16.76 21.05 1.62
C PRO A 286 -16.20 22.27 0.88
N GLY A 287 -14.91 22.22 0.53
CA GLY A 287 -14.22 23.29 -0.19
C GLY A 287 -13.70 24.42 0.70
N VAL A 288 -13.94 24.37 2.02
CA VAL A 288 -13.31 25.28 2.98
C VAL A 288 -11.89 24.79 3.27
N GLY A 289 -10.91 25.66 3.04
CA GLY A 289 -9.53 25.41 3.42
C GLY A 289 -9.33 25.70 4.91
N LEU A 290 -8.62 24.82 5.60
CA LEU A 290 -8.18 25.01 6.98
C LEU A 290 -6.68 25.29 6.99
N GLU A 291 -6.24 26.20 7.85
CA GLU A 291 -4.81 26.35 8.12
C GLU A 291 -4.33 25.19 9.00
N VAL A 292 -3.21 24.59 8.63
CA VAL A 292 -2.67 23.40 9.32
C VAL A 292 -1.25 23.62 9.81
N GLU A 293 -0.88 22.82 10.80
CA GLU A 293 0.48 22.67 11.28
C GLU A 293 0.79 21.21 11.61
N TRP A 294 2.03 20.94 12.02
CA TRP A 294 2.51 19.57 12.21
C TRP A 294 3.18 19.46 13.57
N ILE A 295 2.76 18.44 14.32
CA ILE A 295 3.24 18.16 15.67
C ILE A 295 4.22 16.99 15.59
N ASP A 296 5.43 17.16 16.12
CA ASP A 296 6.40 16.07 16.24
C ASP A 296 5.84 14.99 17.19
N MET A 297 5.92 13.74 16.75
CA MET A 297 5.46 12.58 17.52
C MET A 297 6.66 11.89 18.17
N ASP A 298 6.60 11.70 19.48
CA ASP A 298 7.59 10.97 20.25
C ASP A 298 7.14 9.52 20.50
N ASP A 299 8.09 8.64 20.86
CA ASP A 299 7.84 7.23 21.19
C ASP A 299 6.92 6.52 20.19
N VAL A 300 7.27 6.64 18.91
CA VAL A 300 6.44 6.22 17.78
C VAL A 300 6.34 4.70 17.63
N GLU A 301 7.18 3.96 18.36
CA GLU A 301 7.20 2.49 18.39
C GLU A 301 6.43 1.91 19.58
N SER A 302 5.68 2.75 20.32
CA SER A 302 4.98 2.38 21.54
C SER A 302 4.25 1.03 21.40
N PRO A 303 4.43 0.11 22.39
CA PRO A 303 3.76 -1.18 22.37
C PRO A 303 2.25 -1.08 22.60
N ASP A 304 1.78 0.05 23.14
CA ASP A 304 0.47 0.21 23.78
C ASP A 304 -0.66 0.62 22.81
N ASP A 305 -0.38 0.70 21.50
CA ASP A 305 -1.34 1.17 20.47
C ASP A 305 -1.95 2.54 20.84
N ASP A 306 -1.10 3.45 21.34
CA ASP A 306 -1.54 4.70 21.98
C ASP A 306 -1.19 5.97 21.19
N LEU A 307 -0.53 5.82 20.04
CA LEU A 307 0.05 6.94 19.29
C LEU A 307 -1.00 7.98 18.89
N ARG A 308 -2.17 7.54 18.43
CA ARG A 308 -3.29 8.41 18.05
C ARG A 308 -3.87 9.19 19.24
N TYR A 309 -3.94 8.55 20.42
CA TYR A 309 -4.43 9.20 21.63
C TYR A 309 -3.46 10.27 22.10
N ARG A 310 -2.16 9.96 22.15
CA ARG A 310 -1.13 10.94 22.50
C ARG A 310 -1.05 12.09 21.50
N GLY A 311 -1.18 11.80 20.20
CA GLY A 311 -1.18 12.83 19.17
C GLY A 311 -2.36 13.77 19.29
N ARG A 312 -3.57 13.23 19.50
CA ARG A 312 -4.78 14.02 19.77
C ARG A 312 -4.62 14.89 21.03
N ASP A 313 -4.13 14.32 22.12
CA ASP A 313 -3.89 15.06 23.37
C ASP A 313 -2.84 16.18 23.20
N ALA A 314 -1.88 15.99 22.29
CA ALA A 314 -0.91 17.00 21.90
C ALA A 314 -1.48 18.05 20.91
N GLY A 315 -2.70 17.84 20.39
CA GLY A 315 -3.42 18.79 19.54
C GLY A 315 -3.62 18.36 18.08
N ALA A 316 -3.19 17.15 17.69
CA ALA A 316 -3.40 16.64 16.34
C ALA A 316 -4.90 16.48 16.02
N ALA A 317 -5.24 16.71 14.76
CA ALA A 317 -6.60 16.56 14.29
C ALA A 317 -6.97 15.08 14.11
N VAL A 318 -8.21 14.73 14.45
CA VAL A 318 -8.73 13.37 14.36
C VAL A 318 -9.36 13.16 12.99
N PHE A 319 -9.04 12.02 12.38
CA PHE A 319 -9.59 11.55 11.12
C PHE A 319 -10.30 10.21 11.35
N ALA A 320 -11.22 9.84 10.47
CA ALA A 320 -11.83 8.53 10.49
C ALA A 320 -11.52 7.79 9.20
N ARG A 321 -10.97 6.58 9.35
CA ARG A 321 -10.69 5.64 8.25
C ARG A 321 -9.86 6.30 7.15
N GLY A 322 -8.75 6.90 7.59
CA GLY A 322 -7.85 7.68 6.74
C GLY A 322 -6.97 6.78 5.93
#